data_AF-A0A8B9YFJ2-F1
#
_entry.id   AF-A0A8B9YFJ2-F1
#
_cell.length_a   1.000
_cell.length_b   1.000
_cell.length_c   1.000
_cell.angle_alpha   90.00
_cell.angle_beta   90.00
_cell.angle_gamma   90.00
#
_symmetry.space_group_name_H-M   'P 1'
#
loop_
_entity.id
_entity.type
_entity.pdbx_description
1 polymer ?
#
loop_
_entity_poly.entity_id
_entity_poly.type
_entity_poly.pdbx_seq_one_letter_code
_entity_poly.pdbx_strand_id
1 'polypeptide(L)'
;MVKSESQLKKMVSKYKYRDLTVRETVNVITLYKDFKPVLDSYVFNDGSSRELMNLTGTISVGYRGHTYNISICLWLLDTYPYNPPICFVKPTSSMTIKIGKHVDANGKIYLPNLHEWEHPSQTFGAYSGHNCGVWR
;
A
#
# COMPACT_ATOMS: atom_id res chain seq x y z
N MET A 1 5.46 -13.71 -11.18
CA MET A 1 6.89 -13.40 -11.42
C MET A 1 7.22 -12.17 -10.61
N VAL A 2 8.09 -12.29 -9.61
CA VAL A 2 8.57 -11.15 -8.80
C VAL A 2 9.41 -10.25 -9.71
N LYS A 3 9.14 -8.94 -9.75
CA LYS A 3 9.93 -8.03 -10.59
C LYS A 3 11.36 -7.98 -10.05
N SER A 4 12.36 -7.95 -10.94
CA SER A 4 13.76 -7.85 -10.54
C SER A 4 14.02 -6.50 -9.88
N GLU A 5 15.01 -6.43 -8.99
CA GLU A 5 15.41 -5.17 -8.34
C GLU A 5 15.75 -4.07 -9.36
N SER A 6 16.37 -4.45 -10.48
CA SER A 6 16.66 -3.55 -11.61
C SER A 6 15.40 -2.96 -12.25
N GLN A 7 14.29 -3.72 -12.32
CA GLN A 7 13.00 -3.22 -12.80
C GLN A 7 12.39 -2.25 -11.79
N LEU A 8 12.47 -2.56 -10.48
CA LEU A 8 11.99 -1.67 -9.42
C LEU A 8 12.73 -0.33 -9.43
N LYS A 9 14.05 -0.34 -9.57
CA LYS A 9 14.88 0.88 -9.68
C LYS A 9 14.45 1.77 -10.85
N LYS A 10 14.04 1.18 -11.98
CA LYS A 10 13.49 1.93 -13.13
C LYS A 10 12.14 2.57 -12.79
N MET A 11 11.26 1.83 -12.12
CA MET A 11 9.92 2.31 -11.72
C MET A 11 9.99 3.50 -10.76
N VAL A 12 10.96 3.51 -9.85
CA VAL A 12 11.15 4.62 -8.89
C VAL A 12 12.22 5.62 -9.32
N SER A 13 12.55 5.70 -10.61
CA SER A 13 13.63 6.56 -11.11
C SER A 13 13.49 8.04 -10.75
N LYS A 14 12.24 8.52 -10.61
CA LYS A 14 11.87 9.90 -10.24
C LYS A 14 11.75 10.13 -8.72
N TYR A 15 11.92 9.09 -7.89
CA TYR A 15 11.76 9.20 -6.45
C TYR A 15 12.99 9.85 -5.81
N LYS A 16 12.78 10.61 -4.73
CA LYS A 16 13.85 11.26 -3.98
C LYS A 16 14.73 10.24 -3.26
N TYR A 17 14.14 9.15 -2.73
CA TYR A 17 14.83 8.13 -1.96
C TYR A 17 14.69 6.74 -2.58
N ARG A 18 15.28 6.57 -3.77
CA ARG A 18 15.12 5.39 -4.64
C ARG A 18 15.54 4.09 -3.97
N ASP A 19 16.76 4.03 -3.44
CA ASP A 19 17.31 2.80 -2.88
C ASP A 19 16.52 2.33 -1.64
N LEU A 20 16.09 3.29 -0.80
CA LEU A 20 15.21 3.00 0.34
C LEU A 20 13.85 2.47 -0.13
N THR A 21 13.23 3.13 -1.11
CA THR A 21 11.93 2.70 -1.66
C THR A 21 12.00 1.29 -2.25
N VAL A 22 13.07 0.98 -3.01
CA VAL A 22 13.27 -0.35 -3.61
C VAL A 22 13.49 -1.39 -2.53
N ARG A 23 14.35 -1.13 -1.54
CA ARG A 23 14.62 -2.06 -0.44
C ARG A 23 13.35 -2.40 0.31
N GLU A 24 12.57 -1.39 0.69
CA GLU A 24 11.28 -1.58 1.37
C GLU A 24 10.32 -2.36 0.48
N THR A 25 10.20 -2.01 -0.80
CA THR A 25 9.35 -2.73 -1.74
C THR A 25 9.72 -4.21 -1.83
N VAL A 26 11.01 -4.53 -1.93
CA VAL A 26 11.51 -5.91 -1.95
C VAL A 26 11.15 -6.65 -0.66
N ASN A 27 11.27 -6.00 0.51
CA ASN A 27 10.87 -6.59 1.78
C ASN A 27 9.37 -6.93 1.79
N VAL A 28 8.52 -6.00 1.34
CA VAL A 28 7.06 -6.17 1.30
C VAL A 28 6.65 -7.31 0.38
N ILE A 29 7.14 -7.34 -0.86
CA ILE A 29 6.72 -8.37 -1.84
C ILE A 29 7.30 -9.75 -1.51
N THR A 30 8.40 -9.80 -0.75
CA THR A 30 8.96 -11.05 -0.20
C THR A 30 8.07 -11.59 0.91
N LEU A 31 7.58 -10.72 1.80
CA LEU A 31 6.73 -11.09 2.93
C LEU A 31 5.29 -11.40 2.48
N TYR A 32 4.76 -10.60 1.54
CA TYR A 32 3.41 -10.73 0.99
C TYR A 32 3.48 -11.03 -0.51
N LYS A 33 3.46 -12.32 -0.84
CA LYS A 33 3.62 -12.80 -2.22
C LYS A 33 2.51 -12.37 -3.18
N ASP A 34 1.35 -11.99 -2.65
CA ASP A 34 0.21 -11.52 -3.44
C ASP A 34 0.37 -10.07 -3.90
N PHE A 35 1.26 -9.31 -3.28
CA PHE A 35 1.51 -7.92 -3.65
C PHE A 35 2.42 -7.83 -4.85
N LYS A 36 2.00 -7.02 -5.82
CA LYS A 36 2.74 -6.78 -7.05
C LYS A 36 3.03 -5.29 -7.21
N PRO A 37 4.27 -4.92 -7.54
CA PRO A 37 4.65 -3.56 -7.86
C PRO A 37 4.18 -3.19 -9.27
N VAL A 38 3.40 -2.13 -9.37
CA VAL A 38 2.82 -1.58 -10.60
C VAL A 38 3.16 -0.10 -10.68
N LEU A 39 3.43 0.40 -11.89
CA LEU A 39 3.63 1.83 -12.14
C LEU A 39 2.35 2.32 -12.81
N ASP A 40 1.74 3.36 -12.26
CA ASP A 40 0.43 3.84 -12.71
C ASP A 40 0.28 5.33 -12.43
N SER A 41 -0.70 5.98 -13.07
CA SER A 41 -0.94 7.41 -12.91
C SER A 41 -1.85 7.68 -11.71
N TYR A 42 -1.31 8.34 -10.69
CA TYR A 42 -2.07 8.80 -9.53
C TYR A 42 -2.56 10.22 -9.75
N VAL A 43 -3.87 10.46 -9.58
CA VAL A 43 -4.48 11.79 -9.63
C VAL A 43 -4.61 12.34 -8.22
N PHE A 44 -3.97 13.47 -7.95
CA PHE A 44 -4.06 14.19 -6.69
C PHE A 44 -5.35 15.00 -6.61
N ASN A 45 -5.71 15.39 -5.38
CA ASN A 45 -6.92 16.18 -5.12
C ASN A 45 -6.90 17.56 -5.79
N ASP A 46 -5.73 18.09 -6.16
CA ASP A 46 -5.57 19.33 -6.91
C ASP A 46 -5.79 19.16 -8.44
N GLY A 47 -6.10 17.94 -8.89
CA GLY A 47 -6.28 17.59 -10.29
C GLY A 47 -4.98 17.28 -11.05
N SER A 48 -3.82 17.47 -10.42
CA SER A 48 -2.54 17.07 -11.01
C SER A 48 -2.42 15.55 -11.04
N SER A 49 -1.72 15.00 -12.04
CA SER A 49 -1.42 13.58 -12.10
C SER A 49 0.08 13.32 -12.09
N ARG A 50 0.48 12.22 -11.47
CA ARG A 50 1.88 11.81 -11.42
C ARG A 50 1.99 10.30 -11.53
N GLU A 51 2.97 9.86 -12.29
CA GLU A 51 3.32 8.45 -12.39
C GLU A 51 4.01 8.01 -11.09
N LEU A 52 3.36 7.13 -10.34
CA LEU A 52 3.82 6.61 -9.06
C LEU A 52 3.79 5.08 -9.06
N MET A 53 4.71 4.49 -8.31
CA MET A 53 4.66 3.08 -8.01
C MET A 53 3.59 2.80 -6.96
N ASN A 54 2.77 1.80 -7.21
CA ASN A 54 1.87 1.22 -6.23
C ASN A 54 2.13 -0.27 -6.00
N LEU A 55 1.80 -0.74 -4.81
CA LEU A 55 1.74 -2.16 -4.49
C LEU A 55 0.27 -2.55 -4.43
N THR A 56 -0.18 -3.34 -5.41
CA THR A 56 -1.53 -3.88 -5.44
C THR A 56 -1.49 -5.35 -5.08
N GLY A 57 -2.35 -5.79 -4.17
CA GLY A 57 -2.43 -7.18 -3.72
C GLY A 57 -3.69 -7.44 -2.91
N THR A 58 -3.81 -8.64 -2.36
CA THR A 58 -4.90 -9.04 -1.46
C THR A 58 -4.37 -9.33 -0.07
N ILE A 59 -5.14 -8.96 0.94
CA ILE A 59 -4.90 -9.36 2.33
C ILE A 59 -6.05 -10.25 2.80
N SER A 60 -5.73 -11.39 3.41
CA SER A 60 -6.72 -12.27 4.01
C SER A 60 -7.02 -11.82 5.44
N VAL A 61 -8.30 -11.59 5.72
CA VAL A 61 -8.79 -11.03 6.98
C VAL A 61 -9.88 -11.94 7.52
N GLY A 62 -9.69 -12.43 8.75
CA GLY A 62 -10.72 -13.20 9.45
C GLY A 62 -11.73 -12.28 10.13
N TYR A 63 -13.00 -12.36 9.74
CA TYR A 63 -14.11 -11.62 10.32
C TYR A 63 -15.30 -12.56 10.58
N ARG A 64 -15.78 -12.60 11.83
CA ARG A 64 -16.93 -13.45 12.27
C ARG A 64 -16.83 -14.92 11.84
N GLY A 65 -15.64 -15.51 11.91
CA GLY A 65 -15.41 -16.91 11.55
C GLY A 65 -15.26 -17.18 10.05
N HIS A 66 -15.36 -16.15 9.20
CA HIS A 66 -15.09 -16.24 7.76
C HIS A 66 -13.82 -15.48 7.39
N THR A 67 -13.09 -16.00 6.41
CA THR A 67 -11.92 -15.30 5.85
C THR A 67 -12.32 -14.55 4.60
N TYR A 68 -12.09 -13.24 4.59
CA TYR A 68 -12.33 -12.34 3.46
C TYR A 68 -11.00 -11.92 2.85
N ASN A 69 -10.90 -11.99 1.52
CA ASN A 69 -9.72 -11.51 0.80
C ASN A 69 -9.98 -10.09 0.32
N ILE A 70 -9.41 -9.11 1.02
CA ILE A 70 -9.59 -7.70 0.71
C ILE A 70 -8.48 -7.28 -0.24
N SER A 71 -8.87 -6.88 -1.44
CA SER A 71 -7.95 -6.28 -2.41
C SER A 71 -7.59 -4.86 -1.97
N ILE A 72 -6.30 -4.57 -1.88
CA ILE A 72 -5.79 -3.25 -1.50
C ILE A 72 -4.74 -2.75 -2.50
N CYS A 73 -4.56 -1.42 -2.52
CA CYS A 73 -3.59 -0.72 -3.33
C CYS A 73 -2.87 0.34 -2.49
N LEU A 74 -1.55 0.28 -2.48
CA LEU A 74 -0.69 1.13 -1.67
C LEU A 74 0.13 1.99 -2.62
N TRP A 75 -0.20 3.27 -2.72
CA TRP A 75 0.56 4.22 -3.53
C TRP A 75 1.75 4.74 -2.74
N LEU A 76 2.95 4.59 -3.28
CA LEU A 76 4.16 5.13 -2.69
C LEU A 76 4.40 6.52 -3.26
N LEU A 77 4.44 7.55 -2.43
CA LEU A 77 4.80 8.89 -2.89
C LEU A 77 6.28 8.96 -3.27
N ASP A 78 6.67 9.92 -4.11
CA ASP A 78 8.06 10.16 -4.53
C ASP A 78 9.02 10.49 -3.38
N THR A 79 8.47 10.83 -2.21
CA THR A 79 9.13 11.14 -0.95
C THR A 79 9.12 9.98 0.05
N TYR A 80 8.56 8.82 -0.31
CA TYR A 80 8.68 7.59 0.46
C TYR A 80 10.17 7.23 0.68
N PRO A 81 10.58 6.71 1.85
CA PRO A 81 9.77 6.30 2.99
C PRO A 81 9.55 7.38 4.05
N TYR A 82 9.78 8.66 3.78
CA TYR A 82 9.58 9.71 4.80
C TYR A 82 8.13 10.19 4.87
N ASN A 83 7.38 10.04 3.78
CA ASN A 83 5.94 10.18 3.79
C ASN A 83 5.28 8.79 3.75
N PRO A 84 4.17 8.60 4.47
CA PRO A 84 3.45 7.33 4.45
C PRO A 84 2.86 7.05 3.06
N PRO A 85 2.67 5.77 2.72
CA PRO A 85 1.95 5.40 1.51
C PRO A 85 0.47 5.80 1.60
N ILE A 86 -0.16 6.04 0.46
CA ILE A 86 -1.62 6.25 0.38
C ILE A 86 -2.30 4.93 0.09
N CYS A 87 -3.16 4.48 1.01
CA CYS A 87 -3.78 3.17 0.96
C CYS A 87 -5.24 3.26 0.47
N PHE A 88 -5.62 2.40 -0.46
CA PHE A 88 -7.00 2.26 -0.95
C PHE A 88 -7.44 0.80 -0.93
N VAL A 89 -8.72 0.58 -0.65
CA VAL A 89 -9.42 -0.67 -0.94
C VAL A 89 -9.80 -0.69 -2.41
N LYS A 90 -9.53 -1.80 -3.10
CA LYS A 90 -9.99 -2.06 -4.47
C LYS A 90 -11.12 -3.10 -4.42
N PRO A 91 -12.39 -2.71 -4.21
CA PRO A 91 -13.48 -3.68 -4.15
C PRO A 91 -13.55 -4.49 -5.45
N THR A 92 -13.78 -5.80 -5.34
CA THR A 92 -14.21 -6.60 -6.50
C THR A 92 -15.67 -6.29 -6.84
N SER A 93 -16.14 -6.69 -8.02
CA SER A 93 -17.53 -6.41 -8.48
C SER A 93 -18.63 -6.94 -7.55
N SER A 94 -18.30 -7.88 -6.65
CA SER A 94 -19.19 -8.43 -5.63
C SER A 94 -19.03 -7.80 -4.25
N MET A 95 -18.11 -6.85 -4.07
CA MET A 95 -17.82 -6.19 -2.80
C MET A 95 -18.42 -4.79 -2.76
N THR A 96 -19.01 -4.45 -1.61
CA THR A 96 -19.41 -3.07 -1.30
C THR A 96 -18.43 -2.51 -0.28
N ILE A 97 -17.88 -1.32 -0.54
CA ILE A 97 -17.05 -0.61 0.44
C ILE A 97 -17.92 -0.24 1.62
N LYS A 98 -17.62 -0.81 2.79
CA LYS A 98 -18.27 -0.40 4.03
C LYS A 98 -17.53 0.82 4.58
N ILE A 99 -18.14 1.99 4.41
CA ILE A 99 -17.65 3.24 5.02
C ILE A 99 -17.63 3.05 6.53
N GLY A 100 -16.54 3.43 7.17
CA GLY A 100 -16.37 3.28 8.61
C GLY A 100 -15.26 4.17 9.14
N LYS A 101 -14.87 3.94 10.39
CA LYS A 101 -13.84 4.74 11.08
C LYS A 101 -12.51 4.82 10.33
N HIS A 102 -12.20 3.80 9.52
CA HIS A 102 -10.91 3.64 8.84
C HIS A 102 -10.99 3.65 7.32
N VAL A 103 -12.18 3.77 6.72
CA VAL A 103 -12.33 3.74 5.25
C VAL A 103 -13.39 4.77 4.85
N ASP A 104 -13.05 5.66 3.93
CA ASP A 104 -13.99 6.64 3.37
C ASP A 104 -14.80 6.10 2.19
N ALA A 105 -15.73 6.92 1.67
CA ALA A 105 -16.58 6.58 0.53
C ALA A 105 -15.80 6.29 -0.76
N ASN A 106 -14.57 6.82 -0.89
CA ASN A 106 -13.70 6.59 -2.03
C ASN A 106 -12.83 5.33 -1.84
N GLY A 107 -13.00 4.61 -0.73
CA GLY A 107 -12.20 3.44 -0.37
C GLY A 107 -10.81 3.79 0.16
N LYS A 108 -10.51 5.07 0.44
CA LYS A 108 -9.23 5.46 1.03
C LYS A 108 -9.20 5.03 2.49
N ILE A 109 -8.10 4.40 2.87
CA ILE A 109 -7.92 3.81 4.20
C ILE A 109 -7.17 4.81 5.10
N TYR A 110 -7.73 5.09 6.26
CA TYR A 110 -7.16 5.92 7.32
C TYR A 110 -6.89 5.06 8.55
N LEU A 111 -5.63 4.64 8.74
CA LEU A 111 -5.22 3.90 9.94
C LEU A 111 -4.53 4.87 10.92
N PRO A 112 -4.76 4.73 12.24
CA PRO A 112 -4.07 5.54 13.26
C PRO A 112 -2.54 5.49 13.11
N ASN A 113 -1.98 4.33 12.77
CA ASN A 113 -0.53 4.16 12.60
C ASN A 113 0.01 4.75 11.28
N LEU A 114 -0.83 5.21 10.35
CA LEU A 114 -0.36 6.07 9.25
C LEU A 114 -0.18 7.53 9.71
N HIS A 115 -0.82 7.92 10.82
CA HIS A 115 -0.71 9.26 11.37
C HIS A 115 0.63 9.48 12.10
N GLU A 116 1.21 8.41 12.65
CA GLU A 116 2.50 8.41 13.37
C GLU A 116 3.62 7.79 12.53
N TRP A 117 3.57 7.91 11.20
CA TRP A 117 4.60 7.33 10.32
C TRP A 117 5.97 7.97 10.57
N GLU A 118 6.88 7.23 11.20
CA GLU A 118 8.27 7.63 11.42
C GLU A 118 9.25 6.60 10.82
N HIS A 119 10.06 7.04 9.87
CA HIS A 119 11.17 6.24 9.37
C HIS A 119 12.43 6.51 10.23
N PRO A 120 13.21 5.49 10.65
CA PRO A 120 13.24 4.09 10.19
C PRO A 120 12.43 3.10 11.05
N SER A 121 11.73 3.54 12.08
CA SER A 121 11.04 2.67 13.05
C SER A 121 9.78 2.00 12.46
N GLN A 122 9.11 2.63 11.49
CA GLN A 122 7.92 2.11 10.84
C GLN A 122 8.19 1.80 9.35
N THR A 123 8.35 0.50 9.06
CA THR A 123 8.45 -0.06 7.70
C THR A 123 7.18 -0.83 7.39
N PHE A 124 6.74 -0.91 6.12
CA PHE A 124 5.48 -1.60 5.77
C PHE A 124 5.46 -3.07 6.25
N GLY A 125 6.63 -3.72 6.33
CA GLY A 125 6.76 -5.04 6.95
C GLY A 125 6.26 -5.10 8.41
N ALA A 126 6.49 -4.05 9.19
CA ALA A 126 6.00 -3.93 10.57
C ALA A 126 4.48 -3.63 10.65
N TYR A 127 3.88 -2.97 9.65
CA TYR A 127 2.43 -2.77 9.57
C TYR A 127 1.67 -4.10 9.46
N SER A 128 2.34 -5.12 8.93
CA SER A 128 1.85 -6.47 8.68
C SER A 128 1.27 -7.20 9.88
N GLY A 129 2.14 -7.30 10.89
CA GLY A 129 1.95 -8.15 12.07
C GLY A 129 1.08 -7.49 13.14
N HIS A 130 1.13 -6.16 13.28
CA HIS A 130 0.39 -5.46 14.34
C HIS A 130 -1.04 -5.06 13.94
N ASN A 131 -1.32 -4.77 12.66
CA ASN A 131 -2.64 -4.26 12.22
C ASN A 131 -3.59 -5.33 11.65
N CYS A 132 -3.27 -6.62 11.77
CA CYS A 132 -4.26 -7.68 11.54
C CYS A 132 -5.50 -7.52 12.46
N GLY A 133 -5.35 -6.77 13.57
CA GLY A 133 -6.44 -6.36 14.46
C GLY A 133 -7.33 -5.21 13.94
N VAL A 134 -6.89 -4.38 12.98
CA VAL A 134 -7.70 -3.27 12.43
C VAL A 134 -8.67 -3.73 11.35
N TRP A 135 -8.36 -4.87 10.74
CA TRP A 135 -9.23 -5.53 9.78
C TRP A 135 -10.17 -6.57 10.44
N ARG A 136 -9.93 -6.91 11.71
CA ARG A 136 -10.78 -7.82 12.51
C ARG A 136 -12.08 -7.16 12.96
#